data_AF-A0A2I1HRQ3-F1
#
_entry.id   AF-A0A2I1HRQ3-F1
#
_cell.length_a   1.000
_cell.length_b   1.000
_cell.length_c   1.000
_cell.angle_alpha   90.00
_cell.angle_beta   90.00
_cell.angle_gamma   90.00
#
_symmetry.space_group_name_H-M   'P 1'
#
loop_
_entity.id
_entity.type
_entity.pdbx_description
1 polymer ?
#
loop_
_entity_poly.entity_id
_entity_poly.type
_entity_poly.pdbx_seq_one_letter_code
_entity_poly.pdbx_strand_id
1 'polypeptide(L)'
;MSNEELSQHTPALLELLTDKLKRLKGRQRLREGYSFSKEQVFLLIPDQRIERCVSQVTPRRGGSLSRTGPEAEINICQVSDIIPEGETIREMAQRIIQDNLSERDVKAISRALVETSTDAVVALSRLSRLRKELRTLNAPKEIISATLVPEITRASNKIQQECTEQRKNEGLHYPDHFSLESVKERLDLYDVSNTPDKQALAD
;
A
#
# COMPACT_ATOMS: atom_id res chain seq x y z
N MET A 1 -20.51 -13.96 -18.27
CA MET A 1 -19.77 -14.59 -17.16
C MET A 1 -20.40 -14.17 -15.86
N SER A 2 -20.65 -15.13 -14.98
CA SER A 2 -21.12 -14.87 -13.62
C SER A 2 -19.98 -14.37 -12.72
N ASN A 3 -20.32 -13.74 -11.61
CA ASN A 3 -19.34 -13.26 -10.64
C ASN A 3 -18.57 -14.42 -9.99
N GLU A 4 -19.23 -15.56 -9.75
CA GLU A 4 -18.61 -16.81 -9.29
C GLU A 4 -17.53 -17.31 -10.24
N GLU A 5 -17.80 -17.35 -11.55
CA GLU A 5 -16.83 -17.76 -12.57
C GLU A 5 -15.61 -16.82 -12.59
N LEU A 6 -15.84 -15.52 -12.48
CA LEU A 6 -14.77 -14.52 -12.44
C LEU A 6 -13.88 -14.66 -11.19
N SER A 7 -14.47 -14.98 -10.04
CA SER A 7 -13.74 -15.13 -8.78
C SER A 7 -12.77 -16.32 -8.79
N GLN A 8 -12.95 -17.30 -9.67
CA GLN A 8 -12.02 -18.44 -9.77
C GLN A 8 -10.66 -18.03 -10.36
N HIS A 9 -10.60 -16.93 -11.11
CA HIS A 9 -9.36 -16.44 -11.74
C HIS A 9 -8.56 -15.49 -10.86
N THR A 10 -9.13 -15.06 -9.74
CA THR A 10 -8.49 -14.12 -8.81
C THR A 10 -7.11 -14.58 -8.32
N PRO A 11 -6.89 -15.85 -7.92
CA PRO A 11 -5.58 -16.30 -7.45
C PRO A 11 -4.49 -16.20 -8.53
N ALA A 12 -4.80 -16.62 -9.75
CA ALA A 12 -3.86 -16.58 -10.89
C ALA A 12 -3.49 -15.14 -11.28
N LEU A 13 -4.46 -14.23 -11.26
CA LEU A 13 -4.21 -12.81 -11.53
C LEU A 13 -3.38 -12.14 -10.43
N LEU A 14 -3.55 -12.54 -9.16
CA LEU A 14 -2.75 -12.02 -8.06
C LEU A 14 -1.29 -12.49 -8.12
N GLU A 15 -1.06 -13.72 -8.59
CA GLU A 15 0.28 -14.27 -8.83
C GLU A 15 1.00 -13.57 -9.99
N LEU A 16 0.27 -13.22 -11.06
CA LEU A 16 0.81 -12.47 -12.20
C LEU A 16 1.04 -10.97 -11.88
N LEU A 17 0.15 -10.37 -11.07
CA LEU A 17 0.13 -8.93 -10.76
C LEU A 17 0.65 -8.65 -9.35
N THR A 18 1.90 -9.04 -9.09
CA THR A 18 2.59 -8.85 -7.80
C THR A 18 2.79 -7.37 -7.44
N ASP A 19 3.00 -6.50 -8.44
CA ASP A 19 3.21 -5.06 -8.26
C ASP A 19 1.90 -4.25 -8.23
N LYS A 20 1.86 -3.23 -7.38
CA LYS A 20 0.69 -2.36 -7.18
C LYS A 20 0.33 -1.54 -8.43
N LEU A 21 1.31 -1.07 -9.21
CA LEU A 21 1.04 -0.34 -10.46
C LEU A 21 0.52 -1.29 -11.54
N LYS A 22 1.05 -2.53 -11.60
CA LYS A 22 0.50 -3.58 -12.48
C LYS A 22 -0.96 -3.86 -12.17
N ARG A 23 -1.33 -3.98 -10.88
CA ARG A 23 -2.74 -4.10 -10.45
C ARG A 23 -3.58 -2.89 -10.83
N LEU A 24 -3.08 -1.67 -10.61
CA LEU A 24 -3.82 -0.44 -10.92
C LEU A 24 -4.07 -0.29 -12.43
N LYS A 25 -3.05 -0.54 -13.26
CA LYS A 25 -3.17 -0.56 -14.72
C LYS A 25 -4.06 -1.71 -15.21
N GLY A 26 -3.97 -2.88 -14.60
CA GLY A 26 -4.84 -4.02 -14.89
C GLY A 26 -6.31 -3.69 -14.67
N ARG A 27 -6.64 -3.07 -13.53
CA ARG A 27 -8.00 -2.59 -13.26
C ARG A 27 -8.48 -1.54 -14.23
N GLN A 28 -7.60 -0.60 -14.58
CA GLN A 28 -7.92 0.43 -15.56
C GLN A 28 -8.26 -0.22 -16.91
N ARG A 29 -7.45 -1.19 -17.36
CA ARG A 29 -7.71 -1.93 -18.61
C ARG A 29 -8.99 -2.76 -18.54
N LEU A 30 -9.27 -3.46 -17.45
CA LEU A 30 -10.52 -4.23 -17.30
C LEU A 30 -11.75 -3.32 -17.37
N ARG A 31 -11.67 -2.14 -16.77
CA ARG A 31 -12.78 -1.17 -16.77
C ARG A 31 -12.94 -0.45 -18.11
N GLU A 32 -11.85 0.05 -18.69
CA GLU A 32 -11.88 0.94 -19.86
C GLU A 32 -11.74 0.18 -21.19
N GLY A 33 -11.01 -0.93 -21.21
CA GLY A 33 -10.79 -1.76 -22.40
C GLY A 33 -11.83 -2.87 -22.57
N TYR A 34 -12.34 -3.43 -21.47
CA TYR A 34 -13.26 -4.57 -21.51
C TYR A 34 -14.63 -4.30 -20.87
N SER A 35 -14.88 -3.06 -20.44
CA SER A 35 -16.17 -2.62 -19.87
C SER A 35 -16.65 -3.41 -18.63
N PHE A 36 -15.72 -3.95 -17.83
CA PHE A 36 -16.07 -4.64 -16.60
C PHE A 36 -16.63 -3.63 -15.57
N SER A 37 -17.67 -4.05 -14.82
CA SER A 37 -18.20 -3.28 -13.69
C SER A 37 -17.18 -3.15 -12.56
N LYS A 38 -17.37 -2.17 -11.67
CA LYS A 38 -16.46 -1.97 -10.53
C LYS A 38 -16.41 -3.21 -9.64
N GLU A 39 -17.54 -3.89 -9.48
CA GLU A 39 -17.71 -5.11 -8.70
C GLU A 39 -16.92 -6.26 -9.32
N GLN A 40 -17.03 -6.46 -10.64
CA GLN A 40 -16.29 -7.50 -11.34
C GLN A 40 -14.77 -7.24 -11.36
N VAL A 41 -14.36 -5.98 -11.52
CA VAL A 41 -12.94 -5.60 -11.43
C VAL A 41 -12.39 -5.86 -10.03
N PHE A 42 -13.19 -5.64 -8.98
CA PHE A 42 -12.79 -5.91 -7.60
C PHE A 42 -12.68 -7.41 -7.32
N LEU A 43 -13.57 -8.24 -7.88
CA LEU A 43 -13.47 -9.70 -7.79
C LEU A 43 -12.19 -10.21 -8.45
N LEU A 44 -11.86 -9.73 -9.64
CA LEU A 44 -10.68 -10.18 -10.40
C LEU A 44 -9.35 -9.68 -9.83
N ILE A 45 -9.31 -8.41 -9.41
CA ILE A 45 -8.11 -7.77 -8.87
C ILE A 45 -8.52 -7.05 -7.58
N PRO A 46 -8.63 -7.76 -6.45
CA PRO A 46 -9.05 -7.17 -5.18
C PRO A 46 -8.07 -6.09 -4.74
N ASP A 47 -8.60 -5.07 -4.05
CA ASP A 47 -7.76 -4.06 -3.41
C ASP A 47 -7.08 -4.72 -2.23
N GLN A 48 -5.85 -5.21 -2.46
CA GLN A 48 -4.91 -5.59 -1.41
C GLN A 48 -4.51 -4.33 -0.60
N ARG A 49 -5.50 -3.69 0.02
CA ARG A 49 -5.31 -2.83 1.16
C ARG A 49 -5.34 -3.78 2.34
N ILE A 50 -4.17 -4.32 2.69
CA ILE A 50 -3.93 -4.98 3.98
C ILE A 50 -4.55 -6.39 4.08
N GLU A 51 -4.04 -7.34 3.30
CA GLU A 51 -4.04 -8.75 3.72
C GLU A 51 -2.68 -9.36 3.34
N ARG A 52 -1.68 -9.11 4.19
CA ARG A 52 -0.57 -10.05 4.38
C ARG A 52 -0.78 -10.66 5.75
N CYS A 53 -1.60 -11.71 5.79
CA CYS A 53 -1.55 -12.66 6.89
C CYS A 53 -0.22 -13.40 6.82
N VAL A 54 0.57 -13.24 7.87
CA VAL A 54 1.41 -14.26 8.51
C VAL A 54 1.83 -15.40 7.59
N SER A 55 3.02 -15.31 7.01
CA SER A 55 3.82 -16.49 6.69
C SER A 55 5.28 -16.12 6.46
N GLN A 56 6.10 -16.67 7.35
CA GLN A 56 7.52 -16.97 7.20
C GLN A 56 8.54 -15.82 7.37
N VAL A 57 8.99 -15.76 8.62
CA VAL A 57 10.31 -15.32 9.09
C VAL A 57 11.43 -15.64 8.09
N THR A 58 12.14 -14.59 7.67
CA THR A 58 13.61 -14.58 7.61
C THR A 58 14.10 -13.15 7.87
N PRO A 59 14.97 -12.91 8.89
CA PRO A 59 15.57 -11.60 9.10
C PRO A 59 16.94 -11.55 8.40
N ARG A 60 17.04 -10.77 7.33
CA ARG A 60 18.31 -10.24 6.80
C ARG A 60 17.96 -9.17 5.75
N ARG A 61 18.59 -8.00 5.67
CA ARG A 61 19.87 -7.53 6.21
C ARG A 61 19.91 -6.00 6.04
N GLY A 62 20.26 -5.29 7.11
CA GLY A 62 21.08 -4.07 7.06
C GLY A 62 20.45 -2.80 6.48
N GLY A 63 19.80 -2.04 7.35
CA GLY A 63 19.47 -0.64 7.14
C GLY A 63 19.30 0.06 8.48
N SER A 64 20.34 -0.01 9.33
CA SER A 64 20.38 0.70 10.61
C SER A 64 20.36 2.21 10.34
N LEU A 65 19.23 2.85 10.62
CA LEU A 65 19.15 4.30 10.81
C LEU A 65 19.83 4.64 12.14
N SER A 66 21.16 4.75 12.10
CA SER A 66 21.92 5.25 13.24
C SER A 66 21.88 6.79 13.26
N ARG A 67 20.94 7.29 14.08
CA ARG A 67 21.12 8.24 15.19
C ARG A 67 21.78 9.60 14.92
N THR A 68 21.09 10.68 15.28
CA THR A 68 21.70 11.82 16.00
C THR A 68 20.65 12.54 16.85
N GLY A 69 20.88 12.60 18.17
CA GLY A 69 20.08 13.33 19.18
C GLY A 69 20.07 12.61 20.54
N PRO A 70 20.47 13.25 21.67
CA PRO A 70 20.58 12.59 22.97
C PRO A 70 19.29 12.73 23.77
N GLU A 71 18.20 12.06 23.39
CA GLU A 71 16.99 12.01 24.23
C GLU A 71 16.37 10.61 24.17
N ALA A 72 16.54 9.88 25.27
CA ALA A 72 15.91 8.63 25.68
C ALA A 72 15.70 7.55 24.61
N GLU A 73 16.49 6.47 24.68
CA GLU A 73 16.04 5.16 24.22
C GLU A 73 14.68 4.87 24.91
N ILE A 74 13.58 5.03 24.19
CA ILE A 74 12.25 4.71 24.73
C ILE A 74 12.24 3.20 24.92
N ASN A 75 12.36 2.78 26.17
CA ASN A 75 12.29 1.37 26.55
C ASN A 75 10.98 0.80 25.99
N ILE A 76 11.02 -0.40 25.40
CA ILE A 76 9.84 -1.10 24.85
C ILE A 76 8.67 -1.09 25.86
N CYS A 77 8.95 -1.15 27.17
CA CYS A 77 7.93 -0.99 28.21
C CYS A 77 7.20 0.37 28.15
N GLN A 78 7.91 1.47 27.93
CA GLN A 78 7.31 2.81 27.84
C GLN A 78 6.49 3.00 26.55
N VAL A 79 6.84 2.29 25.47
CA VAL A 79 6.08 2.34 24.21
C VAL A 79 4.71 1.69 24.38
N SER A 80 4.63 0.56 25.08
CA SER A 80 3.37 -0.14 25.36
C SER A 80 2.41 0.67 26.25
N ASP A 81 2.96 1.50 27.14
CA ASP A 81 2.17 2.43 27.95
C ASP A 81 1.56 3.58 27.12
N ILE A 82 2.23 3.97 26.03
CA ILE A 82 1.80 5.06 25.13
C ILE A 82 0.86 4.53 24.03
N ILE A 83 1.16 3.36 23.48
CA ILE A 83 0.40 2.65 22.45
C ILE A 83 0.10 1.23 22.99
N PRO A 84 -1.08 1.04 23.58
CA PRO A 84 -1.52 -0.27 24.04
C PRO A 84 -1.48 -1.29 22.89
N GLU A 85 -1.08 -2.52 23.22
CA GLU A 85 -1.00 -3.60 22.24
C GLU A 85 -2.38 -3.89 21.63
N GLY A 86 -2.45 -3.95 20.30
CA GLY A 86 -3.71 -4.14 19.56
C GLY A 86 -4.54 -2.87 19.34
N GLU A 87 -4.15 -1.71 19.90
CA GLU A 87 -4.87 -0.46 19.66
C GLU A 87 -4.79 -0.04 18.18
N THR A 88 -5.95 0.15 17.55
CA THR A 88 -6.04 0.65 16.19
C THR A 88 -5.84 2.18 16.15
N ILE A 89 -5.41 2.71 14.99
CA ILE A 89 -5.29 4.16 14.78
C ILE A 89 -6.61 4.91 15.05
N ARG A 90 -7.76 4.26 14.85
CA ARG A 90 -9.07 4.86 15.12
C ARG A 90 -9.33 4.97 16.63
N GLU A 91 -9.12 3.88 17.36
CA GLU A 91 -9.29 3.86 18.83
C GLU A 91 -8.33 4.85 19.49
N MET A 92 -7.09 4.92 19.01
CA MET A 92 -6.11 5.92 19.45
C MET A 92 -6.60 7.35 19.24
N ALA A 93 -7.21 7.66 18.08
CA ALA A 93 -7.78 8.97 17.83
C ALA A 93 -8.94 9.29 18.79
N GLN A 94 -9.79 8.30 19.09
CA GLN A 94 -10.88 8.45 20.05
C GLN A 94 -10.34 8.70 21.46
N ARG A 95 -9.32 7.93 21.88
CA ARG A 95 -8.65 8.08 23.18
C ARG A 95 -8.04 9.47 23.36
N ILE A 96 -7.32 9.97 22.34
CA ILE A 96 -6.76 11.33 22.36
C ILE A 96 -7.82 12.39 22.69
N ILE A 97 -9.03 12.24 22.14
CA ILE A 97 -10.13 13.19 22.34
C ILE A 97 -10.85 12.95 23.67
N GLN A 98 -11.13 11.69 24.02
CA GLN A 98 -11.82 11.34 25.27
C GLN A 98 -11.00 11.72 26.51
N ASP A 99 -9.69 11.45 26.47
CA ASP A 99 -8.78 11.71 27.58
C ASP A 99 -8.26 13.15 27.61
N ASN A 100 -8.65 13.97 26.61
CA ASN A 100 -8.19 15.36 26.45
C ASN A 100 -6.66 15.48 26.49
N LEU A 101 -5.97 14.60 25.74
CA LEU A 101 -4.51 14.54 25.75
C LEU A 101 -3.88 15.85 25.27
N SER A 102 -2.78 16.24 25.91
CA SER A 102 -2.08 17.48 25.58
C SER A 102 -1.29 17.37 24.29
N GLU A 103 -0.86 18.52 23.73
CA GLU A 103 0.04 18.54 22.57
C GLU A 103 1.32 17.72 22.82
N ARG A 104 1.82 17.71 24.07
CA ARG A 104 3.01 16.94 24.46
C ARG A 104 2.77 15.43 24.35
N ASP A 105 1.62 14.97 24.83
CA ASP A 105 1.26 13.55 24.84
C ASP A 105 1.02 13.06 23.42
N VAL A 106 0.34 13.87 22.59
CA VAL A 106 0.10 13.54 21.18
C VAL A 106 1.41 13.53 20.38
N LYS A 107 2.38 14.39 20.70
CA LYS A 107 3.74 14.31 20.15
C LYS A 107 4.45 13.03 20.56
N ALA A 108 4.29 12.58 21.81
CA ALA A 108 4.87 11.32 22.28
C ALA A 108 4.24 10.11 21.55
N ILE A 109 2.91 10.07 21.40
CA ILE A 109 2.21 9.06 20.61
C ILE A 109 2.72 9.04 19.17
N SER A 110 2.91 10.22 18.57
CA SER A 110 3.38 10.32 17.19
C SER A 110 4.80 9.80 17.03
N ARG A 111 5.69 10.05 18.00
CA ARG A 111 7.04 9.46 18.04
C ARG A 111 7.00 7.95 18.23
N ALA A 112 6.20 7.45 19.15
CA ALA A 112 6.01 6.01 19.36
C ALA A 112 5.47 5.31 18.09
N LEU A 113 4.56 5.94 17.34
CA LEU A 113 4.09 5.43 16.04
C LEU A 113 5.21 5.34 15.01
N VAL A 114 6.13 6.31 15.02
CA VAL A 114 7.30 6.32 14.14
C VAL A 114 8.27 5.21 14.51
N GLU A 115 8.61 5.09 15.79
CA GLU A 115 9.56 4.09 16.30
C GLU A 115 9.06 2.65 16.11
N THR A 116 7.76 2.43 16.25
CA THR A 116 7.13 1.11 16.03
C THR A 116 6.91 0.78 14.56
N SER A 117 7.22 1.70 13.63
CA SER A 117 7.04 1.47 12.19
C SER A 117 8.29 0.86 11.56
N THR A 118 8.09 -0.01 10.57
CA THR A 118 9.17 -0.70 9.86
C THR A 118 10.02 0.23 9.00
N ASP A 119 9.42 1.29 8.46
CA ASP A 119 10.10 2.31 7.66
C ASP A 119 9.34 3.65 7.70
N ALA A 120 9.96 4.69 7.14
CA ALA A 120 9.42 6.05 7.13
C ALA A 120 8.13 6.21 6.30
N VAL A 121 7.91 5.38 5.27
CA VAL A 121 6.69 5.42 4.45
C VAL A 121 5.51 4.85 5.25
N VAL A 122 5.71 3.74 5.95
CA VAL A 122 4.73 3.14 6.87
C VAL A 122 4.43 4.11 8.02
N ALA A 123 5.47 4.71 8.62
CA ALA A 123 5.31 5.72 9.67
C ALA A 123 4.46 6.91 9.20
N LEU A 124 4.78 7.49 8.04
CA LEU A 124 4.03 8.61 7.46
C LEU A 124 2.57 8.22 7.17
N SER A 125 2.34 6.99 6.69
CA SER A 125 1.00 6.45 6.43
C SER A 125 0.17 6.37 7.72
N ARG A 126 0.72 5.81 8.79
CA ARG A 126 0.06 5.72 10.11
C ARG A 126 -0.27 7.10 10.66
N LEU A 127 0.68 8.04 10.65
CA LEU A 127 0.45 9.43 11.06
C LEU A 127 -0.59 10.14 10.20
N SER A 128 -0.63 9.87 8.89
CA SER A 128 -1.64 10.44 7.98
C SER A 128 -3.04 9.93 8.29
N ARG A 129 -3.15 8.63 8.60
CA ARG A 129 -4.40 8.02 9.02
C ARG A 129 -4.87 8.58 10.36
N LEU A 130 -3.98 8.73 11.35
CA LEU A 130 -4.30 9.32 12.65
C LEU A 130 -4.86 10.74 12.49
N ARG A 131 -4.17 11.59 11.71
CA ARG A 131 -4.64 12.95 11.39
C ARG A 131 -6.01 12.98 10.73
N LYS A 132 -6.33 11.99 9.89
CA LYS A 132 -7.64 11.90 9.25
C LYS A 132 -8.72 11.58 10.29
N GLU A 133 -8.50 10.58 11.14
CA GLU A 133 -9.44 10.20 12.20
C GLU A 133 -9.66 11.36 13.20
N LEU A 134 -8.59 12.04 13.62
CA LEU A 134 -8.69 13.23 14.48
C LEU A 134 -9.52 14.36 13.84
N ARG A 135 -9.40 14.58 12.53
CA ARG A 135 -10.26 15.55 11.82
C ARG A 135 -11.72 15.12 11.79
N THR A 136 -11.99 13.83 11.58
CA THR A 136 -13.35 13.29 11.64
C THR A 136 -13.98 13.50 13.02
N LEU A 137 -13.17 13.48 14.08
CA LEU A 137 -13.58 13.72 15.46
C LEU A 137 -13.58 15.21 15.86
N ASN A 138 -13.38 16.14 14.92
CA ASN A 138 -13.30 17.59 15.17
C ASN A 138 -12.23 17.99 16.20
N ALA A 139 -11.09 17.30 16.22
CA ALA A 139 -9.96 17.63 17.09
C ALA A 139 -9.47 19.08 16.87
N PRO A 140 -8.97 19.76 17.93
CA PRO A 140 -8.34 21.07 17.80
C PRO A 140 -7.16 21.05 16.81
N LYS A 141 -6.92 22.18 16.14
CA LYS A 141 -5.86 22.29 15.13
C LYS A 141 -4.47 22.06 15.72
N GLU A 142 -4.28 22.45 16.97
CA GLU A 142 -3.07 22.31 17.77
C GLU A 142 -2.75 20.82 17.96
N ILE A 143 -3.76 20.03 18.34
CA ILE A 143 -3.66 18.56 18.49
C ILE A 143 -3.34 17.89 17.16
N ILE A 144 -4.03 18.28 16.07
CA ILE A 144 -3.73 17.73 14.74
C ILE A 144 -2.29 18.08 14.32
N SER A 145 -1.84 19.30 14.60
CA SER A 145 -0.50 19.77 14.26
C SER A 145 0.59 19.09 15.10
N ALA A 146 0.28 18.70 16.33
CA ALA A 146 1.15 17.93 17.22
C ALA A 146 1.62 16.60 16.60
N THR A 147 0.82 16.04 15.68
CA THR A 147 1.14 14.78 14.99
C THR A 147 2.09 14.93 13.80
N LEU A 148 2.47 16.16 13.44
CA LEU A 148 3.37 16.42 12.34
C LEU A 148 4.82 16.12 12.76
N VAL A 149 5.43 15.19 12.02
CA VAL A 149 6.85 14.86 12.15
C VAL A 149 7.54 15.17 10.82
N PRO A 150 8.12 16.37 10.64
CA PRO A 150 8.69 16.81 9.36
C PRO A 150 9.80 15.90 8.83
N GLU A 151 10.62 15.36 9.73
CA GLU A 151 11.74 14.46 9.40
C GLU A 151 11.25 13.20 8.68
N ILE A 152 10.14 12.62 9.14
CA ILE A 152 9.53 11.43 8.54
C ILE A 152 8.90 11.75 7.18
N THR A 153 8.34 12.95 7.03
CA THR A 153 7.84 13.40 5.73
C THR A 153 8.99 13.50 4.71
N ARG A 154 10.12 14.11 5.11
CA ARG A 154 11.31 14.20 4.26
C ARG A 154 11.88 12.83 3.92
N ALA A 155 12.01 11.93 4.90
CA ALA A 155 12.53 10.58 4.70
C ALA A 155 11.64 9.74 3.78
N SER A 156 10.32 9.75 4.00
CA SER A 156 9.35 9.05 3.16
C SER A 156 9.40 9.54 1.71
N ASN A 157 9.42 10.85 1.49
CA ASN A 157 9.48 11.42 0.14
C ASN A 157 10.76 11.00 -0.59
N LYS A 158 11.90 10.97 0.12
CA LYS A 158 13.18 10.49 -0.43
C LYS A 158 13.09 9.03 -0.88
N ILE A 159 12.57 8.14 -0.03
CA ILE A 159 12.39 6.72 -0.36
C ILE A 159 11.50 6.57 -1.60
N GLN A 160 10.37 7.27 -1.64
CA GLN A 160 9.44 7.20 -2.77
C GLN A 160 10.07 7.72 -4.07
N GLN A 161 10.87 8.79 -4.00
CA GLN A 161 11.60 9.31 -5.15
C GLN A 161 12.64 8.32 -5.65
N GLU A 162 13.47 7.76 -4.76
CA GLU A 162 14.48 6.75 -5.12
C GLU A 162 13.84 5.52 -5.76
N CYS A 163 12.76 4.99 -5.19
CA CYS A 163 12.01 3.89 -5.80
C CYS A 163 11.45 4.25 -7.18
N THR A 164 11.07 5.52 -7.41
CA THR A 164 10.58 5.98 -8.70
C THR A 164 11.71 6.05 -9.73
N GLU A 165 12.88 6.55 -9.35
CA GLU A 165 14.03 6.61 -10.25
C GLU A 165 14.58 5.22 -10.58
N GLN A 166 14.64 4.30 -9.61
CA GLN A 166 14.99 2.90 -9.86
C GLN A 166 14.10 2.26 -10.92
N ARG A 167 12.77 2.44 -10.81
CA ARG A 167 11.81 1.92 -11.79
C ARG A 167 11.94 2.52 -13.19
N LYS A 168 12.42 3.76 -13.30
CA LYS A 168 12.71 4.36 -14.62
C LYS A 168 13.92 3.70 -15.26
N ASN A 169 14.92 3.35 -14.45
CA ASN A 169 16.19 2.78 -14.92
C ASN A 169 16.13 1.27 -15.18
N GLU A 170 15.21 0.54 -14.53
CA GLU A 170 15.00 -0.90 -14.78
C GLU A 170 14.46 -1.21 -16.18
N GLY A 171 13.96 -0.19 -16.90
CA GLY A 171 13.26 -0.40 -18.16
C GLY A 171 11.98 -1.22 -17.98
N LEU A 172 11.16 -1.30 -19.03
CA LEU A 172 10.01 -2.19 -19.02
C LEU A 172 10.45 -3.52 -19.63
N HIS A 173 10.78 -4.49 -18.78
CA HIS A 173 11.03 -5.86 -19.25
C HIS A 173 9.68 -6.54 -19.49
N TYR A 174 9.21 -6.45 -20.72
CA TYR A 174 8.08 -7.26 -21.16
C TYR A 174 8.57 -8.69 -21.38
N PRO A 175 7.79 -9.70 -20.97
CA PRO A 175 7.98 -11.06 -21.50
C PRO A 175 7.93 -11.04 -23.04
N ASP A 176 8.66 -11.94 -23.69
CA ASP A 176 8.77 -11.97 -25.16
C ASP A 176 7.41 -12.09 -25.87
N HIS A 177 6.42 -12.74 -25.24
CA HIS A 177 5.05 -12.86 -25.75
C HIS A 177 4.26 -11.54 -25.77
N PHE A 178 4.75 -10.48 -25.12
CA PHE A 178 4.21 -9.11 -25.20
C PHE A 178 5.06 -8.18 -26.08
N SER A 179 6.07 -8.71 -26.79
CA SER A 179 6.78 -7.94 -27.82
C SER A 179 5.84 -7.53 -28.96
N LEU A 180 6.14 -6.42 -29.62
CA LEU A 180 5.31 -5.95 -30.74
C LEU A 180 5.31 -6.96 -31.89
N GLU A 181 6.45 -7.58 -32.17
CA GLU A 181 6.59 -8.66 -33.14
C GLU A 181 5.69 -9.86 -32.79
N SER A 182 5.75 -10.35 -31.55
CA SER A 182 4.92 -11.50 -31.12
C SER A 182 3.44 -11.16 -31.09
N VAL A 183 3.07 -9.96 -30.64
CA VAL A 183 1.66 -9.50 -30.68
C VAL A 183 1.17 -9.40 -32.12
N LYS A 184 1.98 -8.89 -33.05
CA LYS A 184 1.65 -8.77 -34.47
C LYS A 184 1.47 -10.13 -35.13
N GLU A 185 2.42 -11.06 -34.92
CA GLU A 185 2.35 -12.41 -35.46
C GLU A 185 1.06 -13.13 -35.04
N ARG A 186 0.67 -12.99 -33.76
CA ARG A 186 -0.61 -13.53 -33.28
C ARG A 186 -1.80 -12.88 -33.97
N LEU A 187 -1.82 -11.55 -34.11
CA LEU A 187 -2.91 -10.84 -34.77
C LEU A 187 -3.06 -11.25 -36.25
N ASP A 188 -1.95 -11.50 -36.94
CA ASP A 188 -1.96 -11.94 -38.34
C ASP A 188 -2.51 -13.39 -38.49
N LEU A 189 -2.46 -14.21 -37.43
CA LEU A 189 -3.06 -15.55 -37.37
C LEU A 189 -4.58 -15.53 -37.11
N TYR A 190 -5.14 -14.41 -36.64
CA TYR A 190 -6.58 -14.30 -36.38
C TYR A 190 -7.35 -13.98 -37.65
N ASP A 191 -8.25 -14.90 -38.04
CA ASP A 191 -9.28 -14.60 -39.01
C ASP A 191 -10.47 -13.88 -38.33
N VAL A 192 -10.50 -12.55 -38.47
CA VAL A 192 -11.53 -11.67 -37.91
C VAL A 192 -12.94 -11.92 -38.47
N SER A 193 -13.07 -12.72 -39.52
CA SER A 193 -14.37 -13.11 -40.08
C SER A 193 -15.04 -14.26 -39.31
N ASN A 194 -14.30 -14.96 -38.45
CA ASN A 194 -14.81 -16.05 -37.63
C ASN A 194 -15.00 -15.61 -36.16
N THR A 195 -16.02 -16.16 -35.51
CA THR A 195 -16.23 -15.96 -34.07
C THR A 195 -15.06 -16.60 -33.31
N PRO A 196 -14.35 -15.88 -32.43
CA PRO A 196 -13.22 -16.44 -31.69
C PRO A 196 -13.69 -17.62 -30.84
N ASP A 197 -12.95 -18.74 -30.90
CA ASP A 197 -13.19 -19.87 -30.01
C ASP A 197 -12.56 -19.62 -28.62
N LYS A 198 -12.84 -20.53 -27.67
CA LYS A 198 -12.35 -20.39 -26.29
C LYS A 198 -10.83 -20.44 -26.19
N GLN A 199 -10.15 -21.11 -27.13
CA GLN A 199 -8.70 -21.22 -27.16
C GLN A 199 -8.09 -19.88 -27.62
N ALA A 200 -8.69 -19.27 -28.63
CA ALA A 200 -8.33 -17.97 -29.17
C ALA A 200 -8.66 -16.78 -28.22
N LEU A 201 -9.35 -17.03 -27.10
CA LEU A 201 -9.56 -16.05 -26.04
C LEU A 201 -8.62 -16.24 -24.84
N ALA A 202 -7.94 -17.39 -24.77
CA ALA A 202 -7.04 -17.75 -23.70
C ALA A 202 -5.56 -17.43 -24.00
N ASP A 203 -5.19 -17.34 -25.28
CA ASP A 203 -3.85 -16.96 -25.79
C ASP A 203 -3.68 -15.43 -25.96
#